data_AF-A0AAN9I5G6-F1
#
_entry.id   AF-A0AAN9I5G6-F1
#
_cell.length_a   1.000
_cell.length_b   1.000
_cell.length_c   1.000
_cell.angle_alpha   90.00
_cell.angle_beta   90.00
_cell.angle_gamma   90.00
#
_symmetry.space_group_name_H-M   'P 1'
#
loop_
_entity.id
_entity.type
_entity.pdbx_description
1 polymer ?
#
loop_
_entity_poly.entity_id
_entity_poly.type
_entity_poly.pdbx_seq_one_letter_code
_entity_poly.pdbx_strand_id
1 'polypeptide(L)'
;MMKVMVAIDESDGSFYALKWALDNLFTTMDTDGVDSSQENESMVLLVHVQPKFHNYVYPVPVGPGGAVFYPAPVVAESVQKAQEERSASILSRALQMCKDKQVKSESIILNGDPREMICQAAEQMHVNLLIMGSRGLGMLKRTFLGSVSDYCAHHAKTPILIVKPPEEHNKKH
;
A
#
# COMPACT_ATOMS: atom_id res chain seq x y z
N MET A 1 -3.08 -17.85 -13.90
CA MET A 1 -3.65 -16.63 -13.31
C MET A 1 -2.52 -15.71 -12.87
N MET A 2 -2.43 -14.49 -13.41
CA MET A 2 -1.40 -13.52 -12.98
C MET A 2 -1.91 -12.74 -11.76
N LYS A 3 -1.18 -12.82 -10.65
CA LYS A 3 -1.52 -12.12 -9.40
C LYS A 3 -0.55 -10.97 -9.19
N VAL A 4 -1.04 -9.74 -9.33
CA VAL A 4 -0.25 -8.52 -9.11
C VAL A 4 -0.62 -7.95 -7.75
N MET A 5 0.37 -7.66 -6.91
CA MET A 5 0.15 -6.99 -5.64
C MET A 5 0.47 -5.52 -5.78
N VAL A 6 -0.40 -4.63 -5.31
CA VAL A 6 -0.15 -3.19 -5.28
C VAL A 6 -0.18 -2.73 -3.82
N ALA A 7 0.93 -2.17 -3.34
CA ALA A 7 0.99 -1.56 -2.03
C ALA A 7 0.36 -0.15 -2.07
N ILE A 8 -0.64 0.08 -1.22
CA ILE A 8 -1.41 1.32 -1.16
C ILE A 8 -1.24 1.97 0.23
N ASP A 9 -0.95 3.27 0.25
CA ASP A 9 -1.03 4.12 1.43
C ASP A 9 -1.93 5.34 1.14
N GLU A 10 -1.92 6.36 2.00
CA GLU A 10 -2.71 7.59 1.76
C GLU A 10 -2.10 8.50 0.68
N SER A 11 -0.93 8.17 0.11
CA SER A 11 -0.21 9.06 -0.79
C SER A 11 -0.73 9.01 -2.23
N ASP A 12 -0.67 10.14 -2.93
CA ASP A 12 -0.99 10.18 -4.36
C ASP A 12 -0.05 9.29 -5.19
N GLY A 13 1.18 9.06 -4.70
CA GLY A 13 2.16 8.19 -5.35
C GLY A 13 1.71 6.74 -5.44
N SER A 14 1.10 6.19 -4.38
CA SER A 14 0.59 4.82 -4.40
C SER A 14 -0.66 4.69 -5.27
N PHE A 15 -1.57 5.66 -5.23
CA PHE A 15 -2.75 5.67 -6.10
C PHE A 15 -2.37 5.87 -7.57
N TYR A 16 -1.35 6.66 -7.87
CA TYR A 16 -0.80 6.76 -9.22
C TYR A 16 -0.24 5.41 -9.69
N ALA A 17 0.51 4.71 -8.84
CA ALA A 17 1.05 3.39 -9.16
C ALA A 17 -0.07 2.38 -9.48
N LEU A 18 -1.16 2.40 -8.70
CA LEU A 18 -2.35 1.59 -9.00
C LEU A 18 -2.98 1.95 -10.34
N LYS A 19 -3.23 3.25 -10.59
CA LYS A 19 -3.78 3.70 -11.87
C LYS A 19 -2.92 3.23 -13.04
N TRP A 20 -1.60 3.42 -12.92
CA TRP A 20 -0.64 2.98 -13.94
C TRP A 20 -0.74 1.48 -14.18
N ALA A 21 -0.81 0.67 -13.12
CA ALA A 21 -0.94 -0.78 -13.23
C ALA A 21 -2.21 -1.17 -13.99
N LEU A 22 -3.36 -0.59 -13.62
CA LEU A 22 -4.65 -0.85 -14.29
C LEU A 22 -4.62 -0.47 -15.78
N ASP A 23 -4.03 0.69 -16.10
CA ASP A 23 -3.98 1.21 -17.48
C ASP A 23 -2.99 0.42 -18.37
N ASN A 24 -1.95 -0.20 -17.82
CA ASN A 24 -0.87 -0.80 -18.62
C ASN A 24 -0.80 -2.33 -18.56
N LEU A 25 -1.32 -2.97 -17.50
CA LEU A 25 -1.21 -4.42 -17.31
C LEU A 25 -2.54 -5.15 -17.49
N PHE A 26 -3.67 -4.47 -17.32
CA PHE A 26 -5.00 -5.07 -17.31
C PHE A 26 -5.94 -4.53 -18.39
N THR A 27 -5.46 -3.58 -19.20
CA THR A 27 -6.21 -3.13 -20.38
C THR A 27 -5.97 -4.15 -21.49
N THR A 28 -6.85 -5.13 -21.62
CA THR A 28 -6.97 -5.93 -22.85
C THR A 28 -7.32 -4.97 -23.98
N MET A 29 -6.51 -4.98 -25.04
CA MET A 29 -6.92 -4.35 -26.28
C MET A 29 -8.24 -5.02 -26.72
N ASP A 30 -9.27 -4.22 -27.00
CA ASP A 30 -10.38 -4.62 -27.84
C ASP A 30 -9.83 -4.92 -29.24
N THR A 31 -9.17 -6.08 -29.43
CA THR A 31 -8.83 -6.57 -30.76
C THR A 31 -9.94 -7.52 -31.17
N ASP A 32 -10.88 -6.96 -31.92
CA ASP A 32 -11.58 -7.59 -33.04
C ASP A 32 -11.65 -9.13 -33.02
N GLY A 33 -12.77 -9.65 -32.51
CA GLY A 33 -13.42 -10.82 -33.07
C GLY A 33 -12.64 -12.14 -33.16
N VAL A 34 -11.59 -12.35 -32.36
CA VAL A 34 -10.93 -13.66 -32.26
C VAL A 34 -11.27 -14.29 -30.91
N ASP A 35 -12.00 -15.39 -31.01
CA ASP A 35 -12.33 -16.36 -29.97
C ASP A 35 -11.09 -16.70 -29.12
N SER A 36 -10.92 -15.99 -28.00
CA SER A 36 -9.80 -16.14 -27.07
C SER A 36 -10.28 -16.90 -25.84
N SER A 37 -10.51 -18.20 -26.03
CA SER A 37 -10.87 -19.18 -25.00
C SER A 37 -9.74 -19.49 -24.00
N GLN A 38 -8.81 -18.56 -23.78
CA GLN A 38 -7.90 -18.53 -22.63
C GLN A 38 -7.75 -17.09 -22.15
N GLU A 39 -8.80 -16.56 -21.49
CA GLU A 39 -8.66 -15.39 -20.65
C GLU A 39 -7.55 -15.68 -19.63
N ASN A 40 -6.41 -15.01 -19.75
CA ASN A 40 -5.42 -15.01 -18.69
C ASN A 40 -6.04 -14.28 -17.49
N GLU A 41 -6.74 -15.05 -16.65
CA GLU A 41 -7.38 -14.53 -15.46
C GLU A 41 -6.31 -13.80 -14.65
N SER A 42 -6.45 -12.49 -14.52
CA SER A 42 -5.46 -11.64 -13.87
C SER A 42 -6.16 -10.88 -12.76
N MET A 43 -5.56 -10.84 -11.58
CA MET A 43 -6.15 -10.16 -10.43
C MET A 43 -5.16 -9.19 -9.78
N VAL A 44 -5.74 -8.19 -9.12
CA VAL A 44 -5.01 -7.23 -8.29
C VAL A 44 -5.27 -7.53 -6.81
N LEU A 45 -4.21 -7.77 -6.05
CA LEU A 45 -4.24 -7.79 -4.59
C LEU A 45 -3.78 -6.43 -4.06
N LEU A 46 -4.69 -5.67 -3.48
CA LEU A 46 -4.41 -4.40 -2.83
C LEU A 46 -3.96 -4.65 -1.39
N VAL A 47 -2.80 -4.12 -1.01
CA VAL A 47 -2.26 -4.28 0.35
C VAL A 47 -2.08 -2.91 0.99
N HIS A 48 -2.69 -2.73 2.16
CA HIS A 48 -2.39 -1.62 3.06
C HIS A 48 -1.74 -2.15 4.33
N VAL A 49 -0.70 -1.49 4.83
CA VAL A 49 -0.07 -1.85 6.10
C VAL A 49 -0.34 -0.74 7.11
N GLN A 50 -1.04 -1.09 8.17
CA GLN A 50 -1.22 -0.26 9.34
C GLN A 50 0.01 -0.37 10.26
N PRO A 51 0.75 0.73 10.50
CA PRO A 51 1.86 0.72 11.43
C PRO A 51 1.38 0.39 12.84
N LYS A 52 2.17 -0.39 13.59
CA LYS A 52 1.88 -0.60 15.01
C LYS A 52 1.97 0.75 15.73
N PHE A 53 0.88 1.17 16.36
CA PHE A 53 0.95 2.18 17.40
C PHE A 53 1.79 1.60 18.54
N HIS A 54 2.91 2.23 18.85
CA HIS A 54 3.57 1.98 20.11
C HIS A 54 2.60 2.43 21.18
N ASN A 55 2.12 1.49 22.02
CA ASN A 55 1.31 1.83 23.18
C ASN A 55 2.05 2.90 23.96
N TYR A 56 1.55 4.14 23.91
CA TYR A 56 2.10 5.21 24.72
C TYR A 56 1.82 4.85 26.17
N VAL A 57 2.89 4.49 26.88
CA VAL A 57 2.82 4.19 28.28
C VAL A 57 3.02 5.51 29.00
N TYR A 58 1.97 6.01 29.65
CA TYR A 58 2.06 7.27 30.37
C TYR A 58 2.63 7.01 31.77
N PRO A 59 3.75 7.66 32.15
CA PRO A 59 4.26 7.57 33.50
C PRO A 59 3.36 8.36 34.44
N VAL A 60 2.79 7.70 35.44
CA VAL A 60 2.06 8.33 36.54
C VAL A 60 2.98 8.36 37.76
N PRO A 61 3.32 9.55 38.30
CA PRO A 61 4.13 9.64 39.51
C PRO A 61 3.40 8.99 40.69
N VAL A 62 4.08 8.09 41.41
CA VAL A 62 3.53 7.45 42.63
C VAL A 62 4.32 7.83 43.89
N GLY A 63 5.30 8.71 43.75
CA GLY A 63 6.11 9.23 44.84
C GLY A 63 7.45 9.78 44.37
N PRO A 64 8.28 10.29 45.29
CA PRO A 64 9.63 10.75 44.97
C PRO A 64 10.45 9.63 44.32
N GLY A 65 10.86 9.82 43.06
CA GLY A 65 11.67 8.85 42.31
C GLY A 65 10.91 7.63 41.77
N GLY A 66 9.59 7.55 41.94
CA GLY A 66 8.77 6.41 41.49
C GLY A 66 7.71 6.80 40.46
N ALA A 67 7.62 6.03 39.38
CA ALA A 67 6.56 6.13 38.39
C ALA A 67 5.95 4.76 38.11
N VAL A 68 4.63 4.70 37.97
CA VAL A 68 3.90 3.53 37.46
C VAL A 68 3.47 3.82 36.03
N PHE A 69 3.69 2.83 35.18
CA PHE A 69 3.46 2.89 33.75
C PHE A 69 2.10 2.28 33.43
N TYR A 70 1.12 3.11 33.07
CA TYR A 70 -0.21 2.64 32.72
C TYR A 70 -0.37 2.53 31.20
N PRO A 71 -0.77 1.37 30.65
CA PRO A 71 -1.29 1.33 29.29
C PRO A 71 -2.60 2.13 29.29
N ALA A 72 -2.74 3.13 28.43
CA ALA A 72 -3.98 3.91 28.31
C ALA A 72 -4.99 3.14 27.44
N PRO A 73 -5.92 2.33 28.02
CA PRO A 73 -6.69 1.36 27.24
C PRO A 73 -7.81 2.04 26.43
N VAL A 74 -8.35 3.14 26.97
CA VAL A 74 -9.48 3.89 26.38
C VAL A 74 -9.05 4.72 25.17
N VAL A 75 -7.81 5.21 25.17
CA VAL A 75 -7.21 5.88 24.00
C VAL A 75 -6.85 4.83 22.94
N ALA A 76 -6.41 3.63 23.34
CA ALA A 76 -6.02 2.58 22.41
C ALA A 76 -7.19 2.10 21.54
N GLU A 77 -8.38 1.87 22.12
CA GLU A 77 -9.54 1.38 21.36
C GLU A 77 -10.08 2.41 20.36
N SER A 78 -10.22 3.68 20.78
CA SER A 78 -10.68 4.76 19.90
C SER A 78 -9.69 5.06 18.77
N VAL A 79 -8.39 5.06 19.06
CA VAL A 79 -7.33 5.21 18.05
C VAL A 79 -7.33 4.02 17.10
N GLN A 80 -7.43 2.80 17.61
CA GLN A 80 -7.50 1.60 16.78
C GLN A 80 -8.67 1.64 15.81
N LYS A 81 -9.88 1.95 16.31
CA LYS A 81 -11.08 2.06 15.47
C LYS A 81 -10.91 3.12 14.39
N ALA A 82 -10.38 4.29 14.72
CA ALA A 82 -10.12 5.35 13.74
C ALA A 82 -9.10 4.92 12.67
N GLN A 83 -8.09 4.12 13.03
CA GLN A 83 -7.11 3.58 12.08
C GLN A 83 -7.72 2.52 11.16
N GLU A 84 -8.58 1.66 11.69
CA GLU A 84 -9.31 0.66 10.90
C GLU A 84 -10.24 1.33 9.89
N GLU A 85 -11.02 2.34 10.32
CA GLU A 85 -11.88 3.14 9.44
C GLU A 85 -11.07 3.83 8.33
N ARG A 86 -9.90 4.38 8.67
CA ARG A 86 -8.99 5.01 7.71
C ARG A 86 -8.45 4.01 6.70
N SER A 87 -7.95 2.87 7.17
CA SER A 87 -7.43 1.79 6.33
C SER A 87 -8.51 1.27 5.37
N ALA A 88 -9.73 1.09 5.87
CA ALA A 88 -10.88 0.70 5.06
C ALA A 88 -11.21 1.75 3.99
N SER A 89 -11.15 3.04 4.32
CA SER A 89 -11.38 4.13 3.36
C SER A 89 -10.35 4.14 2.23
N ILE A 90 -9.07 3.96 2.56
CA ILE A 90 -7.96 3.89 1.58
C ILE A 90 -8.19 2.73 0.60
N LEU A 91 -8.46 1.53 1.12
CA LEU A 91 -8.68 0.35 0.29
C LEU A 91 -9.99 0.45 -0.50
N SER A 92 -11.05 1.01 0.07
CA SER A 92 -12.31 1.25 -0.64
C SER A 92 -12.11 2.12 -1.88
N ARG A 93 -11.34 3.22 -1.75
CA ARG A 93 -10.97 4.06 -2.90
C ARG A 93 -10.19 3.26 -3.96
N ALA A 94 -9.21 2.46 -3.55
CA ALA A 94 -8.41 1.66 -4.48
C ALA A 94 -9.22 0.56 -5.17
N LEU A 95 -10.12 -0.12 -4.45
CA LEU A 95 -11.06 -1.10 -4.99
C LEU A 95 -12.00 -0.47 -6.01
N GLN A 96 -12.50 0.74 -5.74
CA GLN A 96 -13.34 1.47 -6.69
C GLN A 96 -12.61 1.72 -8.01
N MET A 97 -11.33 2.12 -7.98
CA MET A 97 -10.53 2.28 -9.20
C MET A 97 -10.39 0.98 -10.01
N CYS A 98 -10.24 -0.16 -9.33
CA CYS A 98 -10.20 -1.47 -10.00
C CYS A 98 -11.56 -1.81 -10.63
N LYS A 99 -12.66 -1.53 -9.91
CA LYS A 99 -14.03 -1.76 -10.38
C LYS A 99 -14.37 -0.92 -11.60
N ASP A 100 -13.95 0.35 -11.62
CA ASP A 100 -14.15 1.26 -12.77
C ASP A 100 -13.44 0.76 -14.04
N LYS A 101 -12.39 -0.04 -13.86
CA LYS A 101 -11.62 -0.70 -14.94
C LYS A 101 -12.03 -2.15 -15.18
N GLN A 102 -13.07 -2.64 -14.50
CA GLN A 102 -13.56 -4.02 -14.59
C GLN A 102 -12.47 -5.09 -14.28
N VAL A 103 -11.51 -4.74 -13.43
CA VAL A 103 -10.42 -5.65 -13.03
C VAL A 103 -10.79 -6.38 -11.74
N LYS A 104 -10.67 -7.71 -11.74
CA LYS A 104 -10.85 -8.53 -10.53
C LYS A 104 -9.85 -8.12 -9.46
N SER A 105 -10.33 -7.74 -8.29
CA SER A 105 -9.47 -7.28 -7.20
C SER A 105 -9.92 -7.78 -5.83
N GLU A 106 -8.93 -7.96 -4.95
CA GLU A 106 -9.09 -8.26 -3.53
C GLU A 106 -8.25 -7.27 -2.72
N SER A 107 -8.56 -7.11 -1.43
CA SER A 107 -7.81 -6.22 -0.55
C SER A 107 -7.53 -6.85 0.81
N ILE A 108 -6.35 -6.58 1.36
CA ILE A 108 -5.97 -7.00 2.72
C ILE A 108 -5.34 -5.83 3.50
N ILE A 109 -5.60 -5.81 4.80
CA ILE A 109 -4.95 -4.91 5.76
C ILE A 109 -3.98 -5.75 6.60
N LEU A 110 -2.73 -5.32 6.68
CA LEU A 110 -1.69 -5.94 7.49
C LEU A 110 -1.31 -5.02 8.66
N ASN A 111 -0.84 -5.59 9.76
CA ASN A 111 -0.39 -4.84 10.93
C ASN A 111 1.09 -5.08 11.18
N GLY A 112 1.93 -4.03 11.16
CA GLY A 112 3.37 -4.18 11.35
C GLY A 112 4.21 -3.06 10.76
N ASP A 113 5.51 -3.29 10.57
CA ASP A 113 6.36 -2.41 9.78
C ASP A 113 6.03 -2.61 8.29
N PRO A 114 5.59 -1.58 7.55
CA PRO A 114 5.30 -1.68 6.12
C PRO A 114 6.42 -2.32 5.29
N ARG A 115 7.69 -2.09 5.64
CA ARG A 115 8.86 -2.63 4.94
C ARG A 115 8.87 -4.15 4.94
N GLU A 116 8.66 -4.73 6.12
CA GLU A 116 8.69 -6.18 6.32
C GLU A 116 7.39 -6.83 5.84
N MET A 117 6.25 -6.26 6.23
CA MET A 117 4.93 -6.83 5.95
C MET A 117 4.65 -6.91 4.45
N ILE A 118 5.06 -5.90 3.66
CA ILE A 118 4.89 -5.93 2.21
C ILE A 118 5.75 -7.04 1.58
N CYS A 119 7.03 -7.16 1.96
CA CYS A 119 7.91 -8.20 1.43
C CYS A 119 7.39 -9.60 1.77
N GLN A 120 6.97 -9.80 3.03
CA GLN A 120 6.41 -11.07 3.49
C GLN A 120 5.11 -11.43 2.77
N ALA A 121 4.20 -10.47 2.62
CA ALA A 121 2.94 -10.69 1.93
C ALA A 121 3.14 -11.02 0.44
N ALA A 122 4.09 -10.35 -0.23
CA ALA A 122 4.41 -10.66 -1.62
C ALA A 122 4.83 -12.13 -1.80
N GLU A 123 5.68 -12.63 -0.90
CA GLU A 123 6.16 -14.01 -0.90
C GLU A 123 5.06 -15.00 -0.52
N GLN A 124 4.38 -14.78 0.61
CA GLN A 124 3.36 -15.70 1.15
C GLN A 124 2.13 -15.80 0.26
N MET A 125 1.72 -14.71 -0.38
CA MET A 125 0.56 -14.67 -1.26
C MET A 125 0.88 -15.14 -2.69
N HIS A 126 2.14 -15.57 -2.92
CA HIS A 126 2.66 -16.05 -4.20
C HIS A 126 2.34 -15.12 -5.38
N VAL A 127 2.55 -13.82 -5.18
CA VAL A 127 2.26 -12.82 -6.21
C VAL A 127 3.37 -12.82 -7.26
N ASN A 128 3.03 -12.56 -8.52
CA ASN A 128 3.99 -12.57 -9.63
C ASN A 128 4.76 -11.25 -9.75
N LEU A 129 4.15 -10.16 -9.29
CA LEU A 129 4.70 -8.80 -9.37
C LEU A 129 4.21 -7.97 -8.18
N LEU A 130 5.14 -7.33 -7.48
CA LEU A 130 4.88 -6.30 -6.49
C LEU A 130 4.99 -4.92 -7.15
N ILE A 131 3.95 -4.10 -7.05
CA ILE A 131 3.92 -2.73 -7.56
C ILE A 131 3.84 -1.75 -6.40
N MET A 132 4.70 -0.73 -6.44
CA MET A 132 4.75 0.31 -5.42
C MET A 132 4.89 1.69 -6.04
N GLY A 133 4.39 2.71 -5.34
CA GLY A 133 4.76 4.09 -5.62
C GLY A 133 6.24 4.36 -5.29
N SER A 134 6.88 5.24 -6.07
CA SER A 134 8.24 5.72 -5.78
C SER A 134 8.33 6.56 -4.50
N ARG A 135 7.21 7.12 -4.00
CA ARG A 135 7.14 8.02 -2.85
C ARG A 135 5.89 7.73 -2.02
N GLY A 136 5.94 8.13 -0.74
CA GLY A 136 4.82 8.05 0.21
C GLY A 136 4.50 9.40 0.86
N LEU A 137 3.85 9.34 2.02
CA LEU A 137 3.40 10.51 2.79
C LEU A 137 4.59 11.36 3.30
N GLY A 138 4.76 12.58 2.77
CA GLY A 138 5.66 13.60 3.33
C GLY A 138 7.06 13.74 2.73
N MET A 139 7.35 13.13 1.57
CA MET A 139 8.71 13.21 1.01
C MET A 139 9.05 14.52 0.27
N LEU A 140 10.25 15.03 0.58
CA LEU A 140 10.90 16.18 -0.07
C LEU A 140 11.25 15.89 -1.53
N LYS A 141 11.20 16.92 -2.39
CA LYS A 141 11.47 16.86 -3.85
C LYS A 141 12.83 16.27 -4.26
N ARG A 142 13.77 16.05 -3.32
CA ARG A 142 15.17 15.67 -3.60
C ARG A 142 15.52 14.17 -3.49
N THR A 143 14.68 13.31 -2.91
CA THR A 143 14.95 11.85 -2.83
C THR A 143 14.37 11.09 -4.04
N PHE A 144 15.08 10.06 -4.54
CA PHE A 144 14.65 9.31 -5.74
C PHE A 144 13.60 8.22 -5.41
N LEU A 145 13.76 7.53 -4.27
CA LEU A 145 12.85 6.50 -3.73
C LEU A 145 12.44 6.81 -2.28
N GLY A 146 11.28 6.29 -1.87
CA GLY A 146 10.79 6.35 -0.49
C GLY A 146 11.33 5.21 0.35
N SER A 147 11.35 5.38 1.67
CA SER A 147 11.96 4.41 2.59
C SER A 147 11.40 2.99 2.47
N VAL A 148 10.09 2.86 2.20
CA VAL A 148 9.44 1.56 2.07
C VAL A 148 9.70 0.92 0.71
N SER A 149 9.60 1.68 -0.38
CA SER A 149 9.86 1.18 -1.73
C SER A 149 11.34 0.88 -1.96
N ASP A 150 12.26 1.69 -1.41
CA ASP A 150 13.69 1.43 -1.39
C ASP A 150 14.02 0.15 -0.62
N TYR A 151 13.42 -0.05 0.56
CA TYR A 151 13.59 -1.30 1.30
C TYR A 151 13.10 -2.50 0.49
N CYS A 152 11.89 -2.44 -0.05
CA CYS A 152 11.32 -3.55 -0.81
C CYS A 152 12.14 -3.85 -2.07
N ALA A 153 12.70 -2.83 -2.73
CA ALA A 153 13.58 -3.01 -3.89
C ALA A 153 14.81 -3.89 -3.59
N HIS A 154 15.33 -3.82 -2.37
CA HIS A 154 16.51 -4.57 -1.95
C HIS A 154 16.19 -5.92 -1.29
N HIS A 155 14.96 -6.12 -0.79
CA HIS A 155 14.63 -7.27 0.07
C HIS A 155 13.49 -8.15 -0.45
N ALA A 156 12.66 -7.67 -1.39
CA ALA A 156 11.59 -8.48 -1.95
C ALA A 156 12.17 -9.62 -2.80
N LYS A 157 11.69 -10.85 -2.55
CA LYS A 157 12.04 -12.01 -3.38
C LYS A 157 11.20 -12.10 -4.66
N THR A 158 10.08 -11.38 -4.69
CA THR A 158 9.21 -11.25 -5.86
C THR A 158 9.69 -10.09 -6.74
N PRO A 159 9.60 -10.19 -8.07
CA PRO A 159 9.83 -9.05 -8.95
C PRO A 159 9.07 -7.80 -8.49
N ILE A 160 9.73 -6.65 -8.53
CA ILE A 160 9.17 -5.37 -8.08
C ILE A 160 9.18 -4.34 -9.21
N LEU A 161 8.09 -3.60 -9.33
CA LEU A 161 7.96 -2.44 -10.19
C LEU A 161 7.68 -1.21 -9.34
N ILE A 162 8.57 -0.23 -9.41
CA ILE A 162 8.39 1.06 -8.75
C ILE A 162 7.92 2.08 -9.78
N VAL A 163 6.73 2.62 -9.56
CA VAL A 163 6.10 3.59 -10.46
C VAL A 163 6.36 5.02 -9.95
N LYS A 164 7.00 5.82 -10.81
CA LYS A 164 7.23 7.25 -10.56
C LYS A 164 6.13 8.07 -11.24
N PRO A 165 5.45 8.99 -10.53
CA PRO A 165 4.55 9.93 -11.19
C PRO A 165 5.35 10.87 -12.12
N PRO A 166 4.75 11.34 -13.22
CA PRO A 166 5.39 12.29 -14.11
C PRO A 166 5.80 13.55 -13.32
N GLU A 167 6.98 14.09 -13.61
CA GLU A 167 7.40 15.36 -13.03
C GLU A 167 6.41 16.44 -13.44
N GLU A 168 5.80 17.13 -12.46
CA GLU A 168 5.19 18.43 -12.74
C GLU A 168 6.31 19.36 -13.17
N HIS A 169 6.49 19.54 -14.48
CA HIS A 169 7.24 20.67 -14.99
C HIS A 169 6.52 21.92 -14.52
N ASN A 170 7.00 22.50 -13.41
CA ASN A 170 6.72 23.89 -13.08
C ASN A 170 7.10 24.70 -14.31
N LYS A 171 6.09 25.11 -15.10
CA LYS A 171 6.24 26.20 -16.07
C LYS A 171 6.67 27.41 -15.26
N LYS A 172 7.98 27.62 -15.15
CA LYS A 172 8.54 28.92 -14.79
C LYS A 172 8.18 29.84 -15.95
N HIS A 173 7.10 30.60 -15.78
CA HIS A 173 6.93 31.89 -16.43
C HIS A 173 7.51 32.95 -15.51
#